data_AF-A0A956GMY6-F1
#
_entry.id   AF-A0A956GMY6-F1
#
_cell.length_a   1.000
_cell.length_b   1.000
_cell.length_c   1.000
_cell.angle_alpha   90.00
_cell.angle_beta   90.00
_cell.angle_gamma   90.00
#
_symmetry.space_group_name_H-M   'P 1'
#
loop_
_entity.id
_entity.type
_entity.pdbx_description
1 polymer ?
#
loop_
_entity_poly.entity_id
_entity_poly.type
_entity_poly.pdbx_seq_one_letter_code
_entity_poly.pdbx_strand_id
1 'polypeptide(L)'
;MRTHPHTPKLILALLLGAAAAGCAGSGGGGDDVAPADGAKLTIVGERSLLMENGWSNEITVRYTDLDGNPLAGQIDFTLDGTVGGSYLSSVTATTDADGEASVELTAGETGDLTFQVAATAEAADGVAWDVQVLQHALEITGDYRLSSEFDLATGLPGTAGQVVNTFIDMTDGPYDPATWVLDQIIAKISNATVRDLINGARPAIDGLLNDLLLSNSPDIVARLIEMGDAFGQVAREFGTTSTLHVTDTNDVDAGMVAQHVLTGLVFHIDADDYAYSMHDLGMENVTADAPFGYDATRITLGAHAFPLSYGSILMVALDQLIIPLVDPTASDFEGLLTGFVDCQAVGQTISDYLGFGGSSLYAGACDLGLGFAADFVENQIRSLDATAMELGITGTARWMDTNHDHQVDVLQAGAWDGQMTYGSSPAPLGASPFHGERMQLP
;
A
#
# COMPACT_ATOMS: atom_id res chain seq x y z
N MET A 1 27.63 19.53 -49.43
CA MET A 1 28.96 20.12 -49.20
C MET A 1 28.93 20.99 -47.95
N ARG A 2 29.47 20.44 -46.86
CA ARG A 2 30.09 21.06 -45.65
C ARG A 2 29.78 20.18 -44.46
N THR A 3 30.72 19.28 -44.22
CA THR A 3 30.89 18.44 -43.05
C THR A 3 31.57 19.24 -41.95
N HIS A 4 31.16 19.04 -40.70
CA HIS A 4 32.09 19.08 -39.58
C HIS A 4 31.69 18.03 -38.51
N PRO A 5 32.66 17.23 -38.03
CA PRO A 5 32.45 16.20 -37.02
C PRO A 5 32.86 16.69 -35.63
N HIS A 6 32.28 16.10 -34.57
CA HIS A 6 32.89 16.09 -33.25
C HIS A 6 32.97 14.67 -32.69
N THR A 7 34.20 14.31 -32.35
CA THR A 7 34.72 13.07 -31.80
C THR A 7 34.36 12.88 -30.32
N PRO A 8 34.27 11.63 -29.83
CA PRO A 8 34.09 11.33 -28.41
C PRO A 8 35.45 11.30 -27.68
N LYS A 9 35.48 11.77 -26.42
CA LYS A 9 36.64 11.60 -25.54
C LYS A 9 36.41 10.46 -24.56
N LEU A 10 37.28 9.47 -24.68
CA LEU A 10 37.60 8.39 -23.76
C LEU A 10 38.36 8.97 -22.55
N ILE A 11 37.96 8.67 -21.31
CA ILE A 11 38.87 8.62 -20.16
C ILE A 11 38.59 7.35 -19.35
N LEU A 12 39.67 6.59 -19.22
CA LEU A 12 39.91 5.36 -18.50
C LEU A 12 40.38 5.70 -17.07
N ALA A 13 39.86 5.00 -16.05
CA ALA A 13 40.59 4.83 -14.78
C ALA A 13 40.20 3.49 -14.11
N LEU A 14 41.18 2.59 -14.09
CA LEU A 14 41.30 1.41 -13.24
C LEU A 14 41.23 1.77 -11.76
N LEU A 15 40.77 0.84 -10.92
CA LEU A 15 41.51 0.41 -9.72
C LEU A 15 41.07 -1.00 -9.28
N LEU A 16 42.00 -1.95 -9.44
CA LEU A 16 42.08 -3.20 -8.69
C LEU A 16 42.66 -2.90 -7.30
N GLY A 17 42.19 -3.60 -6.28
CA GLY A 17 42.87 -3.71 -4.98
C GLY A 17 42.50 -5.03 -4.30
N ALA A 18 43.44 -5.98 -4.30
CA ALA A 18 43.35 -7.25 -3.59
C ALA A 18 44.26 -7.25 -2.36
N ALA A 19 43.85 -8.06 -1.38
CA ALA A 19 44.60 -8.68 -0.28
C ALA A 19 45.07 -7.83 0.92
N ALA A 20 44.68 -8.27 2.13
CA ALA A 20 45.60 -8.91 3.07
C ALA A 20 44.85 -9.49 4.29
N ALA A 21 45.12 -10.76 4.60
CA ALA A 21 45.01 -11.30 5.94
C ALA A 21 46.22 -10.83 6.76
N GLY A 22 46.00 -10.45 8.02
CA GLY A 22 47.06 -10.06 8.97
C GLY A 22 46.63 -10.35 10.41
N CYS A 23 47.35 -11.26 11.04
CA CYS A 23 47.18 -11.68 12.43
C CYS A 23 47.70 -10.65 13.45
N ALA A 24 47.10 -10.70 14.64
CA ALA A 24 47.72 -10.69 15.98
C ALA A 24 48.66 -9.55 16.43
N GLY A 25 48.31 -9.03 17.61
CA GLY A 25 49.14 -8.21 18.51
C GLY A 25 48.37 -6.94 18.88
N SER A 26 48.30 -6.47 20.12
CA SER A 26 48.93 -6.79 21.40
C SER A 26 48.13 -6.00 22.45
N GLY A 27 48.02 -6.51 23.68
CA GLY A 27 47.34 -5.82 24.77
C GLY A 27 47.92 -4.43 25.03
N GLY A 28 47.06 -3.41 24.96
CA GLY A 28 47.31 -2.06 25.43
C GLY A 28 46.28 -1.73 26.49
N GLY A 29 46.73 -1.31 27.67
CA GLY A 29 45.89 -1.01 28.83
C GLY A 29 44.86 0.08 28.52
N GLY A 30 43.73 -0.03 29.23
CA GLY A 30 42.68 0.97 29.23
C GLY A 30 43.23 2.34 29.61
N ASP A 31 43.21 3.24 28.63
CA ASP A 31 43.01 4.65 28.92
C ASP A 31 41.50 4.82 29.06
N ASP A 32 41.05 5.05 30.30
CA ASP A 32 39.74 5.57 30.60
C ASP A 32 39.59 6.90 29.85
N VAL A 33 38.98 6.83 28.66
CA VAL A 33 38.54 8.02 27.93
C VAL A 33 37.51 8.68 28.84
N ALA A 34 37.91 9.79 29.47
CA ALA A 34 36.97 10.65 30.19
C ALA A 34 35.77 10.93 29.28
N PRO A 35 34.53 10.77 29.76
CA PRO A 35 33.35 10.87 28.91
C PRO A 35 33.36 12.21 28.17
N ALA A 36 33.22 12.12 26.85
CA ALA A 36 33.16 13.23 25.92
C ALA A 36 31.97 14.16 26.24
N ASP A 37 32.03 15.39 25.73
CA ASP A 37 31.05 16.45 25.88
C ASP A 37 29.59 15.98 25.69
N GLY A 38 28.89 15.73 26.80
CA GLY A 38 27.45 15.46 26.85
C GLY A 38 27.02 14.10 26.28
N ALA A 39 26.06 13.48 26.94
CA ALA A 39 25.39 12.28 26.45
C ALA A 39 23.86 12.50 26.40
N LYS A 40 23.17 11.63 25.67
CA LYS A 40 21.73 11.69 25.49
C LYS A 40 21.10 10.35 25.83
N LEU A 41 20.00 10.40 26.58
CA LEU A 41 19.14 9.26 26.83
C LEU A 41 17.82 9.46 26.07
N THR A 42 17.36 8.45 25.35
CA THR A 42 16.08 8.47 24.64
C THR A 42 15.30 7.21 24.92
N ILE A 43 14.01 7.35 25.23
CA ILE A 43 13.09 6.21 25.35
C ILE A 43 12.99 5.53 23.98
N VAL A 44 13.13 4.20 23.97
CA VAL A 44 12.84 3.35 22.82
C VAL A 44 11.44 2.77 23.04
N GLY A 45 10.48 3.21 22.22
CA GLY A 45 9.08 2.83 22.35
C GLY A 45 8.22 3.93 23.00
N GLU A 46 7.21 3.51 23.76
CA GLU A 46 6.20 4.42 24.31
C GLU A 46 6.65 5.11 25.57
N ARG A 47 6.26 6.38 25.72
CA ARG A 47 6.48 7.15 26.95
C ARG A 47 5.36 6.96 27.97
N SER A 48 4.14 6.72 27.52
CA SER A 48 2.99 6.46 28.40
C SER A 48 2.65 4.97 28.33
N LEU A 49 2.59 4.32 29.47
CA LEU A 49 2.31 2.89 29.62
C LEU A 49 0.98 2.73 30.36
N LEU A 50 0.05 2.00 29.78
CA LEU A 50 -1.17 1.59 30.46
C LEU A 50 -1.11 0.08 30.67
N MET A 51 -1.18 -0.37 31.91
CA MET A 51 -1.00 -1.76 32.29
C MET A 51 -2.19 -2.23 33.12
N GLU A 52 -2.55 -3.49 33.03
CA GLU A 52 -3.47 -4.09 34.00
C GLU A 52 -2.68 -4.63 35.20
N ASN A 53 -3.39 -4.87 36.30
CA ASN A 53 -2.78 -5.52 37.45
C ASN A 53 -2.13 -6.86 37.09
N GLY A 54 -0.88 -7.03 37.50
CA GLY A 54 -0.07 -8.22 37.25
C GLY A 54 0.55 -8.31 35.84
N TRP A 55 0.31 -7.34 34.95
CA TRP A 55 0.98 -7.32 33.64
C TRP A 55 2.46 -6.98 33.78
N SER A 56 3.26 -7.51 32.86
CA SER A 56 4.67 -7.14 32.68
C SER A 56 4.86 -6.44 31.33
N ASN A 57 5.78 -5.48 31.29
CA ASN A 57 6.21 -4.83 30.05
C ASN A 57 7.71 -4.55 30.09
N GLU A 58 8.41 -4.73 28.97
CA GLU A 58 9.81 -4.34 28.84
C GLU A 58 9.90 -2.84 28.51
N ILE A 59 10.72 -2.10 29.26
CA ILE A 59 11.02 -0.70 29.01
C ILE A 59 12.48 -0.54 28.62
N THR A 60 12.73 0.21 27.55
CA THR A 60 14.05 0.32 26.93
C THR A 60 14.43 1.78 26.73
N VAL A 61 15.69 2.10 27.00
CA VAL A 61 16.31 3.38 26.62
C VAL A 61 17.53 3.15 25.77
N ARG A 62 17.78 4.10 24.87
CA ARG A 62 19.00 4.20 24.09
C ARG A 62 19.88 5.32 24.62
N TYR A 63 21.14 5.01 24.86
CA TYR A 63 22.17 5.90 25.38
C TYR A 63 23.21 6.19 24.30
N THR A 64 23.31 7.44 23.88
CA THR A 64 24.19 7.87 22.79
C THR A 64 25.00 9.10 23.17
N ASP A 65 26.08 9.35 22.44
CA ASP A 65 26.73 10.66 22.45
C ASP A 65 25.87 11.71 21.71
N LEU A 66 26.36 12.96 21.64
CA LEU A 66 25.69 14.05 20.92
C LEU A 66 25.65 13.86 19.41
N ASP A 67 26.54 13.04 18.85
CA ASP A 67 26.58 12.72 17.42
C ASP A 67 25.67 11.53 17.06
N GLY A 68 25.06 10.89 18.07
CA GLY A 68 24.16 9.75 17.92
C GLY A 68 24.86 8.38 17.90
N ASN A 69 26.16 8.31 18.22
CA ASN A 69 26.85 7.03 18.34
C ASN A 69 26.46 6.34 19.67
N PRO A 70 26.24 5.01 19.66
CA PRO A 70 25.88 4.28 20.87
C PRO A 70 27.02 4.31 21.90
N LEU A 71 26.67 4.51 23.17
CA LEU A 71 27.61 4.53 24.28
C LEU A 71 27.47 3.29 25.16
N ALA A 72 28.61 2.75 25.58
CA ALA A 72 28.66 1.73 26.63
C ALA A 72 28.51 2.40 28.01
N GLY A 73 27.58 1.92 28.84
CA GLY A 73 27.33 2.51 30.15
C GLY A 73 26.34 1.73 31.00
N GLN A 74 26.22 2.13 32.26
CA GLN A 74 25.16 1.65 33.15
C GLN A 74 24.04 2.69 33.19
N ILE A 75 22.80 2.20 33.07
CA ILE A 75 21.57 2.98 33.23
C ILE A 75 20.93 2.59 34.54
N ASP A 76 20.61 3.58 35.37
CA ASP A 76 19.88 3.39 36.62
C ASP A 76 18.39 3.66 36.39
N PHE A 77 17.53 2.75 36.87
CA PHE A 77 16.07 2.83 36.77
C PHE A 77 15.46 2.97 38.16
N THR A 78 14.46 3.83 38.28
CA THR A 78 13.78 4.11 39.55
C THR A 78 12.27 4.21 39.35
N LEU A 79 11.51 3.78 40.36
CA LEU A 79 10.06 3.95 40.40
C LEU A 79 9.73 5.14 41.29
N ASP A 80 9.07 6.15 40.72
CA ASP A 80 8.72 7.39 41.39
C ASP A 80 7.21 7.48 41.65
N GLY A 81 6.84 7.69 42.92
CA GLY A 81 5.44 7.84 43.35
C GLY A 81 4.88 6.65 44.13
N THR A 82 3.56 6.48 44.12
CA THR A 82 2.89 5.37 44.81
C THR A 82 2.72 4.21 43.84
N VAL A 83 3.63 3.23 43.93
CA VAL A 83 3.74 2.15 42.93
C VAL A 83 2.87 0.93 43.23
N GLY A 84 2.20 0.90 44.39
CA GLY A 84 1.19 -0.12 44.75
C GLY A 84 1.60 -1.58 44.55
N GLY A 85 2.87 -1.90 44.75
CA GLY A 85 3.40 -3.27 44.60
C GLY A 85 4.07 -3.56 43.26
N SER A 86 4.02 -2.63 42.31
CA SER A 86 4.79 -2.71 41.07
C SER A 86 6.29 -2.73 41.35
N TYR A 87 7.05 -3.46 40.52
CA TYR A 87 8.50 -3.62 40.66
C TYR A 87 9.22 -3.72 39.31
N LEU A 88 10.53 -3.48 39.32
CA LEU A 88 11.41 -3.69 38.18
C LEU A 88 12.20 -5.00 38.36
N SER A 89 12.46 -5.74 37.28
CA SER A 89 13.30 -6.93 37.32
C SER A 89 14.75 -6.63 37.75
N SER A 90 15.21 -5.41 37.48
CA SER A 90 16.46 -4.83 37.98
C SER A 90 16.33 -3.30 38.09
N VAL A 91 17.07 -2.68 39.01
CA VAL A 91 17.19 -1.21 39.12
C VAL A 91 18.35 -0.65 38.29
N THR A 92 19.12 -1.53 37.64
CA THR A 92 20.23 -1.14 36.76
C THR A 92 20.31 -2.06 35.55
N ALA A 93 20.67 -1.54 34.38
CA ALA A 93 21.02 -2.32 33.20
C ALA A 93 22.26 -1.74 32.51
N THR A 94 23.08 -2.60 31.89
CA THR A 94 24.21 -2.17 31.06
C THR A 94 23.76 -2.09 29.61
N THR A 95 24.20 -1.06 28.88
CA THR A 95 23.88 -0.92 27.47
C THR A 95 24.54 -2.00 26.62
N ASP A 96 23.87 -2.42 25.55
CA ASP A 96 24.39 -3.35 24.56
C ASP A 96 25.20 -2.64 23.45
N ALA A 97 25.46 -3.35 22.35
CA ALA A 97 26.23 -2.81 21.23
C ALA A 97 25.52 -1.66 20.48
N ASP A 98 24.19 -1.60 20.56
CA ASP A 98 23.37 -0.55 19.97
C ASP A 98 23.10 0.59 20.97
N GLY A 99 23.71 0.53 22.15
CA GLY A 99 23.55 1.51 23.23
C GLY A 99 22.21 1.36 23.95
N GLU A 100 21.53 0.22 23.83
CA GLU A 100 20.22 -0.01 24.44
C GLU A 100 20.32 -0.73 25.79
N ALA A 101 19.53 -0.29 26.75
CA ALA A 101 19.39 -0.93 28.05
C ALA A 101 17.91 -1.11 28.39
N SER A 102 17.56 -2.34 28.79
CA SER A 102 16.18 -2.75 29.03
C SER A 102 15.99 -3.33 30.43
N VAL A 103 14.83 -3.09 31.03
CA VAL A 103 14.36 -3.75 32.25
C VAL A 103 12.88 -4.12 32.10
N GLU A 104 12.44 -5.16 32.80
CA GLU A 104 11.03 -5.55 32.84
C GLU A 104 10.35 -4.83 34.00
N LEU A 105 9.28 -4.10 33.72
CA LEU A 105 8.36 -3.51 34.69
C LEU A 105 7.17 -4.44 34.88
N THR A 106 6.89 -4.85 36.12
CA THR A 106 5.69 -5.63 36.47
C THR A 106 4.76 -4.76 37.32
N ALA A 107 3.50 -4.66 36.92
CA ALA A 107 2.45 -3.98 37.66
C ALA A 107 2.03 -4.78 38.90
N GLY A 108 1.70 -4.09 39.99
CA GLY A 108 1.15 -4.71 41.20
C GLY A 108 -0.16 -5.47 40.96
N GLU A 109 -0.61 -6.24 41.96
CA GLU A 109 -1.81 -7.09 41.81
C GLU A 109 -3.14 -6.35 42.07
N THR A 110 -3.12 -5.12 42.59
CA THR A 110 -4.34 -4.42 43.04
C THR A 110 -4.29 -2.91 42.88
N GLY A 111 -5.44 -2.33 42.48
CA GLY A 111 -5.74 -0.90 42.53
C GLY A 111 -5.51 -0.16 41.22
N ASP A 112 -6.13 1.01 41.10
CA ASP A 112 -5.84 1.98 40.05
C ASP A 112 -4.70 2.90 40.51
N LEU A 113 -3.61 2.97 39.75
CA LEU A 113 -2.39 3.68 40.16
C LEU A 113 -1.84 4.50 39.00
N THR A 114 -1.18 5.62 39.34
CA THR A 114 -0.35 6.37 38.40
C THR A 114 0.99 6.65 39.06
N PHE A 115 2.08 6.31 38.39
CA PHE A 115 3.44 6.53 38.85
C PHE A 115 4.37 6.76 37.66
N GLN A 116 5.61 7.14 37.92
CA GLN A 116 6.61 7.30 36.86
C GLN A 116 7.71 6.25 37.01
N VAL A 117 8.27 5.81 35.89
CA VAL A 117 9.57 5.14 35.89
C VAL A 117 10.57 6.12 35.33
N ALA A 118 11.67 6.37 36.01
CA ALA A 118 12.73 7.26 35.55
C ALA A 118 14.00 6.44 35.24
N ALA A 119 14.66 6.77 34.13
CA ALA A 119 15.97 6.26 33.75
C ALA A 119 17.00 7.38 33.72
N THR A 120 18.16 7.14 34.31
CA THR A 120 19.27 8.11 34.38
C THR A 120 20.60 7.45 33.99
N ALA A 121 21.49 8.24 33.40
CA ALA A 121 22.83 7.83 33.01
C ALA A 121 23.84 8.94 33.32
N GLU A 122 25.12 8.59 33.37
CA GLU A 122 26.19 9.58 33.51
C GLU A 122 26.17 10.59 32.35
N ALA A 123 26.33 11.87 32.65
CA ALA A 123 26.40 12.95 31.66
C ALA A 123 25.20 13.10 30.69
N ALA A 124 24.06 12.48 30.98
CA ALA A 124 22.80 12.64 30.23
C ALA A 124 21.66 13.15 31.12
N ASP A 125 20.74 13.91 30.52
CA ASP A 125 19.46 14.23 31.16
C ASP A 125 18.61 12.96 31.28
N GLY A 126 17.94 12.79 32.43
CA GLY A 126 17.06 11.66 32.68
C GLY A 126 15.80 11.69 31.81
N VAL A 127 15.26 10.51 31.52
CA VAL A 127 13.96 10.34 30.87
C VAL A 127 13.00 9.61 31.79
N ALA A 128 11.70 9.78 31.57
CA ALA A 128 10.70 9.12 32.39
C ALA A 128 9.48 8.67 31.57
N TRP A 129 8.93 7.53 31.97
CA TRP A 129 7.66 7.00 31.53
C TRP A 129 6.54 7.39 32.49
N ASP A 130 5.37 7.70 31.97
CA ASP A 130 4.14 7.82 32.75
C ASP A 130 3.43 6.47 32.73
N VAL A 131 3.30 5.84 33.90
CA VAL A 131 2.67 4.52 34.03
C VAL A 131 1.34 4.66 34.73
N GLN A 132 0.29 4.13 34.10
CA GLN A 132 -1.01 3.95 34.70
C GLN A 132 -1.31 2.46 34.80
N VAL A 133 -1.72 2.01 36.00
CA VAL A 133 -2.16 0.64 36.24
C VAL A 133 -3.66 0.67 36.49
N LEU A 134 -4.41 -0.19 35.80
CA LEU A 134 -5.86 -0.33 35.94
C LEU A 134 -6.20 -1.58 36.75
N GLN A 135 -7.16 -1.43 37.65
CA GLN A 135 -7.72 -2.52 38.42
C GLN A 135 -8.59 -3.45 37.59
N HIS A 136 -9.26 -2.89 36.59
CA HIS A 136 -10.13 -3.61 35.68
C HIS A 136 -9.47 -3.66 34.32
N ALA A 137 -9.52 -4.84 33.72
CA ALA A 137 -9.09 -5.04 32.35
C ALA A 137 -9.86 -4.10 31.42
N LEU A 138 -9.17 -3.59 30.41
CA LEU A 138 -9.86 -2.82 29.39
C LEU A 138 -10.81 -3.73 28.62
N GLU A 139 -12.02 -3.22 28.37
CA GLU A 139 -13.00 -3.90 27.55
C GLU A 139 -12.62 -3.74 26.07
N ILE A 140 -11.81 -4.69 25.59
CA ILE A 140 -11.39 -4.76 24.19
C ILE A 140 -12.47 -5.35 23.27
N THR A 141 -13.47 -6.04 23.81
CA THR A 141 -14.60 -6.57 23.03
C THR A 141 -15.43 -5.43 22.45
N GLY A 142 -16.01 -5.64 21.27
CA GLY A 142 -16.86 -4.64 20.63
C GLY A 142 -16.70 -4.61 19.11
N ASP A 143 -17.40 -3.66 18.49
CA ASP A 143 -17.32 -3.40 17.06
C ASP A 143 -16.39 -2.23 16.78
N TYR A 144 -15.46 -2.41 15.85
CA TYR A 144 -14.55 -1.36 15.39
C TYR A 144 -14.75 -1.14 13.89
N ARG A 145 -14.88 0.10 13.45
CA ARG A 145 -14.76 0.46 12.04
C ARG A 145 -13.29 0.64 11.72
N LEU A 146 -12.77 -0.09 10.75
CA LEU A 146 -11.39 0.04 10.29
C LEU A 146 -11.33 0.74 8.93
N SER A 147 -10.31 1.57 8.75
CA SER A 147 -9.85 2.11 7.47
C SER A 147 -8.43 1.60 7.24
N SER A 148 -8.20 0.91 6.13
CA SER A 148 -6.89 0.36 5.77
C SER A 148 -6.44 0.89 4.43
N GLU A 149 -5.13 1.00 4.24
CA GLU A 149 -4.51 1.35 2.95
C GLU A 149 -3.59 0.20 2.53
N PHE A 150 -3.64 -0.19 1.26
CA PHE A 150 -2.79 -1.23 0.69
C PHE A 150 -2.03 -0.72 -0.53
N ASP A 151 -0.72 -0.97 -0.52
CA ASP A 151 0.17 -0.70 -1.65
C ASP A 151 0.68 -2.02 -2.25
N LEU A 152 0.37 -2.21 -3.53
CA LEU A 152 0.73 -3.36 -4.35
C LEU A 152 1.91 -3.09 -5.30
N ALA A 153 2.55 -1.91 -5.19
CA ALA A 153 3.51 -1.36 -6.16
C ALA A 153 4.70 -2.27 -6.49
N THR A 154 5.04 -3.26 -5.65
CA THR A 154 6.20 -4.13 -5.87
C THR A 154 5.91 -5.45 -6.57
N GLY A 155 4.66 -5.75 -6.92
CA GLY A 155 4.39 -6.92 -7.76
C GLY A 155 2.95 -7.32 -7.85
N LEU A 156 2.21 -6.80 -8.82
CA LEU A 156 1.08 -7.53 -9.39
C LEU A 156 1.62 -8.62 -10.34
N PRO A 157 1.69 -9.90 -9.93
CA PRO A 157 2.19 -10.95 -10.80
C PRO A 157 1.21 -11.24 -11.94
N GLY A 158 1.74 -11.70 -13.07
CA GLY A 158 0.96 -12.33 -14.12
C GLY A 158 0.08 -11.37 -14.93
N THR A 159 -1.19 -11.75 -15.12
CA THR A 159 -2.13 -11.09 -16.04
C THR A 159 -2.56 -9.70 -15.56
N ALA A 160 -2.55 -9.43 -14.25
CA ALA A 160 -2.88 -8.10 -13.73
C ALA A 160 -1.88 -7.04 -14.23
N GLY A 161 -0.58 -7.37 -14.25
CA GLY A 161 0.44 -6.51 -14.86
C GLY A 161 0.25 -6.33 -16.37
N GLN A 162 -0.31 -7.32 -17.08
CA GLN A 162 -0.61 -7.20 -18.51
C GLN A 162 -1.73 -6.21 -18.80
N VAL A 163 -2.75 -6.12 -17.93
CA VAL A 163 -3.82 -5.13 -18.07
C VAL A 163 -3.27 -3.72 -17.92
N VAL A 164 -2.48 -3.46 -16.87
CA VAL A 164 -1.83 -2.15 -16.68
C VAL A 164 -0.89 -1.82 -17.86
N ASN A 165 -0.11 -2.81 -18.32
CA ASN A 165 0.73 -2.62 -19.50
C ASN A 165 -0.08 -2.36 -20.77
N THR A 166 -1.32 -2.84 -20.88
CA THR A 166 -2.16 -2.55 -22.05
C THR A 166 -2.46 -1.05 -22.16
N PHE A 167 -2.70 -0.36 -21.04
CA PHE A 167 -2.86 1.11 -21.04
C PHE A 167 -1.54 1.84 -21.34
N ILE A 168 -0.41 1.30 -20.90
CA ILE A 168 0.92 1.83 -21.25
C ILE A 168 1.16 1.68 -22.75
N ASP A 169 0.93 0.50 -23.31
CA ASP A 169 1.08 0.19 -24.74
C ASP A 169 0.11 1.02 -25.61
N MET A 170 -0.98 1.55 -25.04
CA MET A 170 -1.90 2.48 -25.71
C MET A 170 -1.38 3.92 -25.76
N THR A 171 -0.28 4.24 -25.08
CA THR A 171 0.18 5.63 -24.87
C THR A 171 1.69 5.84 -25.04
N ASP A 172 2.48 4.78 -25.23
CA ASP A 172 3.94 4.86 -25.19
C ASP A 172 4.64 5.12 -26.54
N GLY A 173 3.94 4.93 -27.66
CA GLY A 173 4.48 5.16 -29.00
C GLY A 173 4.12 6.50 -29.64
N PRO A 174 4.89 6.91 -30.67
CA PRO A 174 4.73 8.22 -31.33
C PRO A 174 3.43 8.36 -32.15
N TYR A 175 2.70 7.26 -32.37
CA TYR A 175 1.46 7.21 -33.12
C TYR A 175 0.34 6.54 -32.31
N ASP A 176 0.54 6.32 -31.01
CA ASP A 176 -0.50 5.77 -30.14
C ASP A 176 -1.48 6.87 -29.71
N PRO A 177 -2.78 6.53 -29.56
CA PRO A 177 -3.38 5.19 -29.53
C PRO A 177 -3.66 4.56 -30.90
N ALA A 178 -3.40 5.26 -32.01
CA ALA A 178 -3.80 4.82 -33.35
C ALA A 178 -3.16 3.47 -33.75
N THR A 179 -1.85 3.34 -33.51
CA THR A 179 -1.08 2.13 -33.82
C THR A 179 -1.58 0.94 -33.00
N TRP A 180 -1.82 1.11 -31.70
CA TRP A 180 -2.41 0.07 -30.85
C TRP A 180 -3.81 -0.38 -31.32
N VAL A 181 -4.72 0.54 -31.64
CA VAL A 181 -6.07 0.19 -32.13
C VAL A 181 -5.98 -0.63 -33.42
N LEU A 182 -5.09 -0.23 -34.34
CA LEU A 182 -4.85 -0.96 -35.57
C LEU A 182 -4.30 -2.37 -35.31
N ASP A 183 -3.42 -2.54 -34.32
CA ASP A 183 -2.94 -3.87 -33.92
C ASP A 183 -4.08 -4.77 -33.45
N GLN A 184 -4.99 -4.25 -32.62
CA GLN A 184 -6.14 -5.02 -32.14
C GLN A 184 -7.07 -5.44 -33.30
N ILE A 185 -7.34 -4.52 -34.24
CA ILE A 185 -8.14 -4.82 -35.43
C ILE A 185 -7.46 -5.91 -36.27
N ILE A 186 -6.16 -5.74 -36.57
CA ILE A 186 -5.39 -6.68 -37.40
C ILE A 186 -5.33 -8.07 -36.77
N ALA A 187 -5.21 -8.15 -35.45
CA ALA A 187 -5.18 -9.42 -34.71
C ALA A 187 -6.48 -10.24 -34.88
N LYS A 188 -7.62 -9.59 -35.14
CA LYS A 188 -8.92 -10.25 -35.36
C LYS A 188 -9.17 -10.63 -36.82
N ILE A 189 -8.40 -10.11 -37.77
CA ILE A 189 -8.56 -10.41 -39.19
C ILE A 189 -8.00 -11.82 -39.49
N SER A 190 -8.92 -12.78 -39.61
CA SER A 190 -8.60 -14.17 -39.94
C SER A 190 -7.99 -14.33 -41.35
N ASN A 191 -8.33 -13.43 -42.29
CA ASN A 191 -7.82 -13.47 -43.65
C ASN A 191 -6.37 -12.97 -43.72
N ALA A 192 -5.43 -13.89 -43.96
CA ALA A 192 -4.01 -13.56 -44.07
C ALA A 192 -3.70 -12.51 -45.15
N THR A 193 -4.38 -12.56 -46.30
CA THR A 193 -4.17 -11.59 -47.40
C THR A 193 -4.58 -10.18 -47.01
N VAL A 194 -5.70 -10.01 -46.31
CA VAL A 194 -6.15 -8.70 -45.82
C VAL A 194 -5.20 -8.16 -44.76
N ARG A 195 -4.76 -9.03 -43.84
CA ARG A 195 -3.77 -8.69 -42.81
C ARG A 195 -2.43 -8.28 -43.40
N ASP A 196 -1.91 -9.02 -44.38
CA ASP A 196 -0.67 -8.67 -45.08
C ASP A 196 -0.77 -7.34 -45.84
N LEU A 197 -1.93 -7.08 -46.45
CA LEU A 197 -2.21 -5.81 -47.12
C LEU A 197 -2.20 -4.64 -46.14
N ILE A 198 -2.90 -4.75 -45.00
CA ILE A 198 -2.95 -3.71 -43.96
C ILE A 198 -1.55 -3.50 -43.38
N ASN A 199 -0.83 -4.58 -43.05
CA ASN A 199 0.55 -4.50 -42.56
C ASN A 199 1.49 -3.82 -43.57
N GLY A 200 1.32 -4.07 -44.87
CA GLY A 200 2.09 -3.40 -45.92
C GLY A 200 1.77 -1.90 -46.07
N ALA A 201 0.55 -1.50 -45.74
CA ALA A 201 0.10 -0.11 -45.77
C ALA A 201 0.32 0.64 -44.44
N ARG A 202 0.71 -0.07 -43.38
CA ARG A 202 0.74 0.42 -42.00
C ARG A 202 1.50 1.74 -41.80
N PRO A 203 2.72 1.95 -42.33
CA PRO A 203 3.42 3.23 -42.12
C PRO A 203 2.67 4.46 -42.67
N ALA A 204 1.82 4.28 -43.69
CA ALA A 204 0.99 5.35 -44.22
C ALA A 204 -0.33 5.48 -43.45
N ILE A 205 -0.91 4.36 -43.01
CA ILE A 205 -2.17 4.35 -42.26
C ILE A 205 -1.96 4.89 -40.85
N ASP A 206 -0.90 4.51 -40.14
CA ASP A 206 -0.64 4.95 -38.76
C ASP A 206 -0.48 6.48 -38.71
N GLY A 207 0.33 7.06 -39.60
CA GLY A 207 0.51 8.51 -39.67
C GLY A 207 -0.78 9.24 -40.05
N LEU A 208 -1.52 8.74 -41.04
CA LEU A 208 -2.80 9.33 -41.45
C LEU A 208 -3.84 9.25 -40.34
N LEU A 209 -3.98 8.10 -39.67
CA LEU A 209 -4.96 7.87 -38.62
C LEU A 209 -4.61 8.70 -37.38
N ASN A 210 -3.33 8.78 -37.02
CA ASN A 210 -2.88 9.64 -35.92
C ASN A 210 -3.15 11.13 -36.21
N ASP A 211 -2.80 11.63 -37.40
CA ASP A 211 -3.10 13.02 -37.78
C ASP A 211 -4.61 13.28 -37.78
N LEU A 212 -5.41 12.30 -38.19
CA LEU A 212 -6.86 12.39 -38.20
C LEU A 212 -7.45 12.37 -36.79
N LEU A 213 -6.93 11.52 -35.91
CA LEU A 213 -7.33 11.48 -34.50
C LEU A 213 -6.98 12.80 -33.81
N LEU A 214 -5.74 13.30 -33.97
CA LEU A 214 -5.31 14.56 -33.35
C LEU A 214 -6.03 15.78 -33.92
N SER A 215 -6.46 15.74 -35.18
CA SER A 215 -7.19 16.88 -35.79
C SER A 215 -8.66 16.93 -35.38
N ASN A 216 -9.31 15.79 -35.17
CA ASN A 216 -10.71 15.74 -34.71
C ASN A 216 -10.82 15.76 -33.18
N SER A 217 -9.82 15.22 -32.51
CA SER A 217 -9.82 14.96 -31.07
C SER A 217 -8.44 15.28 -30.48
N PRO A 218 -8.07 16.57 -30.42
CA PRO A 218 -6.72 16.99 -30.06
C PRO A 218 -6.28 16.54 -28.66
N ASP A 219 -7.24 16.29 -27.77
CA ASP A 219 -6.97 15.89 -26.38
C ASP A 219 -7.04 14.36 -26.17
N ILE A 220 -7.28 13.55 -27.20
CA ILE A 220 -7.50 12.09 -27.05
C ILE A 220 -6.33 11.40 -26.36
N VAL A 221 -5.10 11.73 -26.75
CA VAL A 221 -3.89 11.14 -26.17
C VAL A 221 -3.77 11.54 -24.70
N ALA A 222 -4.00 12.82 -24.38
CA ALA A 222 -3.93 13.31 -23.01
C ALA A 222 -4.97 12.63 -22.11
N ARG A 223 -6.21 12.46 -22.60
CA ARG A 223 -7.29 11.79 -21.86
C ARG A 223 -7.04 10.29 -21.65
N LEU A 224 -6.46 9.61 -22.65
CA LEU A 224 -6.09 8.20 -22.49
C LEU A 224 -4.93 8.01 -21.52
N ILE A 225 -3.97 8.95 -21.51
CA ILE A 225 -2.90 8.99 -20.51
C ILE A 225 -3.48 9.21 -19.12
N GLU A 226 -4.37 10.19 -18.94
CA GLU A 226 -5.05 10.47 -17.67
C GLU A 226 -5.83 9.25 -17.16
N MET A 227 -6.59 8.60 -18.04
CA MET A 227 -7.30 7.35 -17.72
C MET A 227 -6.33 6.23 -17.34
N GLY A 228 -5.25 6.04 -18.10
CA GLY A 228 -4.26 5.00 -17.84
C GLY A 228 -3.50 5.22 -16.54
N ASP A 229 -3.21 6.47 -16.20
CA ASP A 229 -2.60 6.87 -14.93
C ASP A 229 -3.56 6.61 -13.77
N ALA A 230 -4.79 7.10 -13.85
CA ALA A 230 -5.84 6.85 -12.85
C ALA A 230 -6.10 5.34 -12.64
N PHE A 231 -6.15 4.56 -13.71
CA PHE A 231 -6.27 3.09 -13.63
C PHE A 231 -5.05 2.45 -12.97
N GLY A 232 -3.85 2.94 -13.29
CA GLY A 232 -2.61 2.50 -12.68
C GLY A 232 -2.55 2.78 -11.17
N GLN A 233 -3.05 3.94 -10.75
CA GLN A 233 -3.17 4.33 -9.33
C GLN A 233 -4.15 3.39 -8.61
N VAL A 234 -5.38 3.25 -9.12
CA VAL A 234 -6.41 2.32 -8.59
C VAL A 234 -5.92 0.87 -8.48
N ALA A 235 -5.17 0.40 -9.48
CA ALA A 235 -4.67 -0.97 -9.49
C ALA A 235 -3.51 -1.21 -8.51
N ARG A 236 -2.81 -0.16 -8.09
CA ARG A 236 -1.64 -0.29 -7.19
C ARG A 236 -1.97 0.08 -5.77
N GLU A 237 -2.80 1.09 -5.59
CA GLU A 237 -3.11 1.71 -4.32
C GLU A 237 -4.62 1.68 -4.13
N PHE A 238 -5.07 0.91 -3.15
CA PHE A 238 -6.46 0.89 -2.76
C PHE A 238 -6.57 0.77 -1.24
N GLY A 239 -7.53 1.48 -0.68
CA GLY A 239 -7.94 1.33 0.70
C GLY A 239 -9.14 0.42 0.85
N THR A 240 -9.41 0.04 2.08
CA THR A 240 -10.62 -0.69 2.47
C THR A 240 -11.29 -0.05 3.67
N THR A 241 -12.62 -0.13 3.69
CA THR A 241 -13.41 0.12 4.90
C THR A 241 -13.99 -1.19 5.39
N SER A 242 -13.75 -1.53 6.65
CA SER A 242 -14.21 -2.79 7.23
C SER A 242 -14.76 -2.62 8.63
N THR A 243 -15.40 -3.65 9.14
CA THR A 243 -15.79 -3.76 10.55
C THR A 243 -15.11 -4.96 11.20
N LEU A 244 -14.60 -4.78 12.40
CA LEU A 244 -13.99 -5.82 13.22
C LEU A 244 -14.85 -6.05 14.45
N HIS A 245 -15.48 -7.22 14.54
CA HIS A 245 -16.29 -7.64 15.68
C HIS A 245 -15.47 -8.53 16.60
N VAL A 246 -15.01 -7.97 17.73
CA VAL A 246 -14.17 -8.66 18.71
C VAL A 246 -15.05 -9.26 19.80
N THR A 247 -15.00 -10.57 19.96
CA THR A 247 -15.78 -11.30 20.97
C THR A 247 -14.89 -12.12 21.89
N ASP A 248 -15.29 -12.18 23.16
CA ASP A 248 -14.74 -13.16 24.08
C ASP A 248 -15.39 -14.52 23.81
N THR A 249 -14.56 -15.54 23.59
CA THR A 249 -15.06 -16.89 23.48
C THR A 249 -15.26 -17.40 24.90
N ASN A 250 -16.47 -17.81 25.27
CA ASN A 250 -16.77 -18.39 26.60
C ASN A 250 -15.95 -19.67 26.95
N ASP A 251 -15.03 -20.07 26.10
CA ASP A 251 -14.11 -21.18 26.29
C ASP A 251 -12.78 -20.63 26.81
N VAL A 252 -12.47 -20.94 28.07
CA VAL A 252 -11.25 -20.50 28.77
C VAL A 252 -9.94 -20.92 28.08
N ASP A 253 -9.99 -21.90 27.18
CA ASP A 253 -8.83 -22.36 26.41
C ASP A 253 -8.82 -21.82 24.97
N ALA A 254 -9.93 -21.27 24.49
CA ALA A 254 -9.99 -20.58 23.20
C ALA A 254 -9.64 -19.12 23.44
N GLY A 255 -8.56 -18.64 22.85
CA GLY A 255 -8.27 -17.21 22.83
C GLY A 255 -9.40 -16.42 22.15
N MET A 256 -9.37 -15.09 22.27
CA MET A 256 -10.36 -14.23 21.63
C MET A 256 -10.37 -14.41 20.11
N VAL A 257 -11.54 -14.21 19.51
CA VAL A 257 -11.72 -14.25 18.05
C VAL A 257 -12.32 -12.93 17.61
N ALA A 258 -11.80 -12.40 16.50
CA ALA A 258 -12.35 -11.25 15.83
C ALA A 258 -12.91 -11.65 14.47
N GLN A 259 -14.16 -11.29 14.19
CA GLN A 259 -14.74 -11.41 12.87
C GLN A 259 -14.49 -10.12 12.09
N HIS A 260 -13.69 -10.20 11.03
CA HIS A 260 -13.33 -9.08 10.17
C HIS A 260 -14.18 -9.11 8.90
N VAL A 261 -14.98 -8.07 8.69
CA VAL A 261 -15.94 -7.95 7.58
C VAL A 261 -15.54 -6.78 6.69
N LEU A 262 -15.16 -7.04 5.45
CA LEU A 262 -14.92 -6.03 4.44
C LEU A 262 -16.25 -5.44 3.96
N THR A 263 -16.42 -4.12 4.14
CA THR A 263 -17.69 -3.40 3.90
C THR A 263 -17.63 -2.37 2.78
N GLY A 264 -16.43 -2.02 2.31
CA GLY A 264 -16.23 -1.11 1.20
C GLY A 264 -14.77 -0.99 0.77
N LEU A 265 -14.56 -0.27 -0.32
CA LEU A 265 -13.27 0.01 -0.93
C LEU A 265 -13.07 1.53 -1.02
N VAL A 266 -11.83 1.97 -0.95
CA VAL A 266 -11.42 3.35 -1.16
C VAL A 266 -10.42 3.36 -2.31
N PHE A 267 -10.69 4.14 -3.34
CA PHE A 267 -9.78 4.32 -4.46
C PHE A 267 -9.05 5.66 -4.32
N HIS A 268 -7.73 5.63 -4.49
CA HIS A 268 -6.90 6.84 -4.44
C HIS A 268 -6.53 7.23 -5.88
N ILE A 269 -6.95 8.43 -6.28
CA ILE A 269 -6.57 9.03 -7.57
C ILE A 269 -6.10 10.45 -7.30
N ASP A 270 -4.84 10.70 -7.62
CA ASP A 270 -4.08 11.91 -7.32
C ASP A 270 -4.05 12.24 -5.83
N ALA A 271 -4.85 13.20 -5.39
CA ALA A 271 -4.95 13.64 -4.00
C ALA A 271 -6.35 13.42 -3.41
N ASP A 272 -7.23 12.78 -4.17
CA ASP A 272 -8.63 12.58 -3.83
C ASP A 272 -8.92 11.11 -3.52
N ASP A 273 -9.76 10.90 -2.51
CA ASP A 273 -10.22 9.58 -2.07
C ASP A 273 -11.67 9.34 -2.49
N TYR A 274 -11.92 8.19 -3.11
CA TYR A 274 -13.24 7.79 -3.59
C TYR A 274 -13.68 6.52 -2.88
N ALA A 275 -14.52 6.67 -1.85
CA ALA A 275 -15.02 5.56 -1.03
C ALA A 275 -16.36 5.04 -1.55
N TYR A 276 -16.47 3.72 -1.69
CA TYR A 276 -17.67 3.01 -2.12
C TYR A 276 -17.96 1.84 -1.18
N SER A 277 -19.22 1.66 -0.79
CA SER A 277 -19.60 0.43 -0.08
C SER A 277 -19.58 -0.77 -1.03
N MET A 278 -19.39 -1.98 -0.50
CA MET A 278 -19.50 -3.20 -1.34
C MET A 278 -20.86 -3.25 -2.05
N HIS A 279 -21.92 -2.78 -1.40
CA HIS A 279 -23.25 -2.72 -2.00
C HIS A 279 -23.34 -1.77 -3.20
N ASP A 280 -22.72 -0.58 -3.12
CA ASP A 280 -22.68 0.39 -4.24
C ASP A 280 -21.92 -0.19 -5.44
N LEU A 281 -20.94 -1.05 -5.17
CA LEU A 281 -20.17 -1.77 -6.18
C LEU A 281 -20.90 -3.03 -6.71
N GLY A 282 -22.10 -3.34 -6.21
CA GLY A 282 -22.85 -4.56 -6.57
C GLY A 282 -22.22 -5.85 -6.02
N MET A 283 -21.41 -5.75 -4.98
CA MET A 283 -20.70 -6.85 -4.34
C MET A 283 -21.29 -7.18 -2.95
N GLU A 284 -21.11 -8.42 -2.50
CA GLU A 284 -21.44 -8.81 -1.13
C GLU A 284 -20.28 -8.49 -0.17
N ASN A 285 -20.59 -8.24 1.10
CA ASN A 285 -19.56 -8.11 2.13
C ASN A 285 -18.81 -9.43 2.28
N VAL A 286 -17.49 -9.36 2.42
CA VAL A 286 -16.63 -10.54 2.60
C VAL A 286 -16.23 -10.63 4.06
N THR A 287 -16.32 -11.82 4.66
CA THR A 287 -16.06 -12.03 6.09
C THR A 287 -14.97 -13.07 6.29
N ALA A 288 -14.08 -12.81 7.25
CA ALA A 288 -13.05 -13.75 7.71
C ALA A 288 -12.92 -13.69 9.23
N ASP A 289 -12.75 -14.84 9.87
CA ASP A 289 -12.46 -14.91 11.30
C ASP A 289 -10.93 -14.89 11.50
N ALA A 290 -10.47 -14.16 12.50
CA ALA A 290 -9.08 -13.99 12.85
C ALA A 290 -8.86 -14.28 14.35
N PRO A 291 -7.80 -15.02 14.72
CA PRO A 291 -7.35 -15.06 16.12
C PRO A 291 -7.06 -13.64 16.60
N PHE A 292 -7.49 -13.29 17.81
CA PHE A 292 -7.28 -11.97 18.39
C PHE A 292 -6.51 -12.10 19.70
N GLY A 293 -5.44 -11.32 19.84
CA GLY A 293 -4.67 -11.22 21.07
C GLY A 293 -4.42 -9.76 21.42
N TYR A 294 -4.21 -9.46 22.69
CA TYR A 294 -3.83 -8.13 23.15
C TYR A 294 -2.90 -8.21 24.36
N ASP A 295 -2.13 -7.15 24.56
CA ASP A 295 -1.23 -6.94 25.69
C ASP A 295 -1.30 -5.48 26.18
N ALA A 296 -0.37 -5.10 27.06
CA ALA A 296 -0.18 -3.76 27.63
C ALA A 296 -0.21 -2.61 26.63
N THR A 297 0.16 -2.85 25.39
CA THR A 297 0.40 -1.77 24.43
C THR A 297 -0.21 -2.02 23.06
N ARG A 298 -0.53 -3.28 22.74
CA ARG A 298 -0.89 -3.67 21.37
C ARG A 298 -2.02 -4.68 21.34
N ILE A 299 -2.74 -4.62 20.23
CA ILE A 299 -3.53 -5.72 19.72
C ILE A 299 -2.77 -6.45 18.62
N THR A 300 -3.08 -7.72 18.46
CA THR A 300 -2.58 -8.59 17.41
C THR A 300 -3.78 -9.29 16.75
N LEU A 301 -3.83 -9.20 15.43
CA LEU A 301 -4.78 -9.89 14.58
C LEU A 301 -4.02 -10.99 13.84
N GLY A 302 -4.35 -12.23 14.15
CA GLY A 302 -3.77 -13.41 13.54
C GLY A 302 -4.06 -13.49 12.04
N ALA A 303 -3.39 -14.44 11.39
CA ALA A 303 -3.48 -14.60 9.94
C ALA A 303 -4.91 -14.98 9.54
N HIS A 304 -5.46 -14.21 8.59
CA HIS A 304 -6.75 -14.45 7.97
C HIS A 304 -6.72 -13.93 6.53
N ALA A 305 -7.74 -14.25 5.74
CA ALA A 305 -7.70 -13.92 4.32
C ALA A 305 -9.08 -13.61 3.73
N PHE A 306 -9.11 -12.70 2.76
CA PHE A 306 -10.30 -12.29 2.03
C PHE A 306 -10.24 -12.77 0.58
N PRO A 307 -11.20 -13.58 0.10
CA PRO A 307 -11.37 -13.80 -1.32
C PRO A 307 -11.89 -12.51 -1.98
N LEU A 308 -11.18 -12.00 -2.98
CA LEU A 308 -11.51 -10.77 -3.68
C LEU A 308 -11.67 -11.04 -5.19
N SER A 309 -12.70 -10.44 -5.80
CA SER A 309 -12.89 -10.44 -7.25
C SER A 309 -12.21 -9.22 -7.86
N TYR A 310 -10.90 -9.30 -8.05
CA TYR A 310 -10.07 -8.16 -8.47
C TYR A 310 -10.48 -7.54 -9.80
N GLY A 311 -10.83 -8.37 -10.79
CA GLY A 311 -11.32 -7.91 -12.08
C GLY A 311 -12.62 -7.12 -11.94
N SER A 312 -13.53 -7.60 -11.09
CA SER A 312 -14.77 -6.89 -10.78
C SER A 312 -14.50 -5.56 -10.09
N ILE A 313 -13.57 -5.51 -9.12
CA ILE A 313 -13.16 -4.27 -8.45
C ILE A 313 -12.62 -3.25 -9.46
N LEU A 314 -11.69 -3.66 -10.32
CA LEU A 314 -11.09 -2.81 -11.35
C LEU A 314 -12.12 -2.36 -12.39
N MET A 315 -13.07 -3.22 -12.76
CA MET A 315 -14.13 -2.88 -13.70
C MET A 315 -15.05 -1.80 -13.13
N VAL A 316 -15.44 -1.95 -11.86
CA VAL A 316 -16.30 -0.94 -11.22
C VAL A 316 -15.54 0.37 -11.05
N ALA A 317 -14.26 0.34 -10.68
CA ALA A 317 -13.45 1.55 -10.62
C ALA A 317 -13.31 2.22 -12.01
N LEU A 318 -13.16 1.44 -13.07
CA LEU A 318 -13.13 1.95 -14.44
C LEU A 318 -14.46 2.65 -14.80
N ASP A 319 -15.58 1.95 -14.66
CA ASP A 319 -16.89 2.41 -15.12
C ASP A 319 -17.52 3.50 -14.25
N GLN A 320 -17.37 3.41 -12.92
CA GLN A 320 -18.06 4.29 -11.97
C GLN A 320 -17.22 5.46 -11.49
N LEU A 321 -15.90 5.39 -11.67
CA LEU A 321 -14.98 6.41 -11.17
C LEU A 321 -14.13 7.01 -12.29
N ILE A 322 -13.28 6.21 -12.94
CA ILE A 322 -12.28 6.71 -13.89
C ILE A 322 -12.95 7.30 -15.14
N ILE A 323 -13.87 6.56 -15.78
CA ILE A 323 -14.55 7.03 -17.00
C ILE A 323 -15.31 8.34 -16.74
N PRO A 324 -16.17 8.47 -15.70
CA PRO A 324 -16.85 9.73 -15.41
C PRO A 324 -15.93 10.91 -15.07
N LEU A 325 -14.75 10.65 -14.50
CA LEU A 325 -13.74 11.69 -14.23
C LEU A 325 -13.18 12.26 -15.54
N VAL A 326 -12.90 11.41 -16.52
CA VAL A 326 -12.34 11.82 -17.81
C VAL A 326 -13.43 12.35 -18.77
N ASP A 327 -14.59 11.70 -18.82
CA ASP A 327 -15.77 12.14 -19.58
C ASP A 327 -17.07 11.83 -18.82
N PRO A 328 -17.75 12.85 -18.25
CA PRO A 328 -18.96 12.65 -17.47
C PRO A 328 -20.18 12.22 -18.30
N THR A 329 -20.06 12.17 -19.63
CA THR A 329 -21.13 11.70 -20.53
C THR A 329 -21.02 10.22 -20.88
N ALA A 330 -19.86 9.61 -20.64
CA ALA A 330 -19.63 8.18 -20.85
C ALA A 330 -19.96 7.39 -19.57
N SER A 331 -20.55 6.21 -19.75
CA SER A 331 -20.89 5.27 -18.66
C SER A 331 -20.10 3.96 -18.71
N ASP A 332 -19.35 3.76 -19.79
CA ASP A 332 -18.60 2.55 -20.11
C ASP A 332 -17.47 2.92 -21.08
N PHE A 333 -16.54 1.99 -21.27
CA PHE A 333 -15.32 2.27 -22.01
C PHE A 333 -15.58 2.43 -23.52
N GLU A 334 -16.58 1.74 -24.08
CA GLU A 334 -17.01 1.94 -25.47
C GLU A 334 -17.56 3.35 -25.69
N GLY A 335 -18.44 3.81 -24.79
CA GLY A 335 -18.98 5.17 -24.79
C GLY A 335 -17.90 6.23 -24.67
N LEU A 336 -16.88 5.98 -23.86
CA LEU A 336 -15.70 6.86 -23.75
C LEU A 336 -14.96 6.95 -25.09
N LEU A 337 -14.58 5.80 -25.67
CA LEU A 337 -13.81 5.77 -26.93
C LEU A 337 -14.58 6.35 -28.11
N THR A 338 -15.87 6.06 -28.21
CA THR A 338 -16.75 6.59 -29.27
C THR A 338 -17.06 8.07 -29.06
N GLY A 339 -17.11 8.55 -27.81
CA GLY A 339 -17.18 9.97 -27.49
C GLY A 339 -15.89 10.73 -27.85
N PHE A 340 -14.74 10.05 -27.76
CA PHE A 340 -13.45 10.63 -28.11
C PHE A 340 -13.17 10.66 -29.60
N VAL A 341 -13.74 9.76 -30.40
CA VAL A 341 -13.42 9.66 -31.82
C VAL A 341 -14.66 9.97 -32.66
N ASP A 342 -14.60 11.06 -33.43
CA ASP A 342 -15.64 11.34 -34.44
C ASP A 342 -15.50 10.38 -35.63
N CYS A 343 -16.08 9.18 -35.48
CA CYS A 343 -16.05 8.17 -36.52
C CYS A 343 -16.72 8.61 -37.83
N GLN A 344 -17.62 9.61 -37.81
CA GLN A 344 -18.18 10.17 -39.04
C GLN A 344 -17.15 11.00 -39.79
N ALA A 345 -16.43 11.88 -39.09
CA ALA A 345 -15.34 12.66 -39.67
C ALA A 345 -14.19 11.76 -40.16
N VAL A 346 -13.85 10.73 -39.38
CA VAL A 346 -12.87 9.70 -39.77
C VAL A 346 -13.31 9.01 -41.06
N GLY A 347 -14.56 8.55 -41.09
CA GLY A 347 -15.12 7.84 -42.23
C GLY A 347 -15.19 8.70 -43.50
N GLN A 348 -15.54 9.98 -43.36
CA GLN A 348 -15.51 10.95 -44.46
C GLN A 348 -14.10 11.14 -45.01
N THR A 349 -13.12 11.36 -44.13
CA THR A 349 -11.73 11.57 -44.56
C THR A 349 -11.15 10.37 -45.29
N ILE A 350 -11.41 9.15 -44.79
CA ILE A 350 -10.94 7.92 -45.46
C ILE A 350 -11.63 7.75 -46.82
N SER A 351 -12.94 8.01 -46.90
CA SER A 351 -13.70 7.95 -48.16
C SER A 351 -13.13 8.92 -49.20
N ASP A 352 -12.86 10.16 -48.80
CA ASP A 352 -12.30 11.20 -49.67
C ASP A 352 -10.87 10.85 -50.12
N TYR A 353 -10.05 10.26 -49.24
CA TYR A 353 -8.69 9.84 -49.55
C TYR A 353 -8.63 8.67 -50.53
N LEU A 354 -9.47 7.65 -50.34
CA LEU A 354 -9.47 6.44 -51.16
C LEU A 354 -10.24 6.61 -52.48
N GLY A 355 -11.24 7.48 -52.52
CA GLY A 355 -12.08 7.72 -53.70
C GLY A 355 -13.03 6.55 -54.04
N PHE A 356 -13.18 5.58 -53.13
CA PHE A 356 -14.15 4.49 -53.21
C PHE A 356 -14.65 4.14 -51.80
N GLY A 357 -15.83 3.51 -51.71
CA GLY A 357 -16.50 3.26 -50.44
C GLY A 357 -17.20 4.51 -49.89
N GLY A 358 -18.40 4.37 -49.34
CA GLY A 358 -19.11 5.50 -48.73
C GLY A 358 -18.56 5.83 -47.35
N SER A 359 -18.62 7.10 -46.93
CA SER A 359 -18.19 7.54 -45.61
C SER A 359 -18.85 6.77 -44.46
N SER A 360 -20.12 6.38 -44.62
CA SER A 360 -20.85 5.54 -43.65
C SER A 360 -20.25 4.14 -43.47
N LEU A 361 -19.62 3.57 -44.50
CA LEU A 361 -18.95 2.27 -44.41
C LEU A 361 -17.73 2.36 -43.49
N TYR A 362 -16.92 3.41 -43.69
CA TYR A 362 -15.71 3.63 -42.89
C TYR A 362 -16.03 4.10 -41.47
N ALA A 363 -17.07 4.93 -41.30
CA ALA A 363 -17.57 5.31 -39.99
C ALA A 363 -18.04 4.08 -39.19
N GLY A 364 -18.86 3.22 -39.79
CA GLY A 364 -19.28 1.98 -39.14
C GLY A 364 -18.13 1.01 -38.85
N ALA A 365 -17.07 1.02 -39.67
CA ALA A 365 -15.85 0.26 -39.39
C ALA A 365 -15.04 0.86 -38.22
N CYS A 366 -15.02 2.19 -38.09
CA CYS A 366 -14.43 2.91 -36.96
C CYS A 366 -15.18 2.59 -35.66
N ASP A 367 -16.51 2.77 -35.63
CA ASP A 367 -17.35 2.46 -34.46
C ASP A 367 -17.16 1.01 -34.01
N LEU A 368 -17.21 0.07 -34.97
CA LEU A 368 -17.00 -1.36 -34.69
C LEU A 368 -15.59 -1.64 -34.15
N GLY A 369 -14.56 -0.95 -34.66
CA GLY A 369 -13.18 -1.09 -34.20
C GLY A 369 -13.01 -0.61 -32.76
N LEU A 370 -13.63 0.51 -32.40
CA LEU A 370 -13.61 1.05 -31.04
C LEU A 370 -14.37 0.17 -30.06
N GLY A 371 -15.55 -0.32 -30.44
CA GLY A 371 -16.29 -1.30 -29.63
C GLY A 371 -15.48 -2.56 -29.36
N PHE A 372 -14.78 -3.09 -30.38
CA PHE A 372 -13.89 -4.24 -30.18
C PHE A 372 -12.69 -3.93 -29.28
N ALA A 373 -12.13 -2.73 -29.36
CA ALA A 373 -11.04 -2.31 -28.50
C ALA A 373 -11.50 -2.20 -27.04
N ALA A 374 -12.67 -1.61 -26.80
CA ALA A 374 -13.27 -1.52 -25.48
C ALA A 374 -13.55 -2.92 -24.90
N ASP A 375 -14.26 -3.76 -25.66
CA ASP A 375 -14.53 -5.16 -25.31
C ASP A 375 -13.23 -5.91 -24.98
N PHE A 376 -12.15 -5.69 -25.73
CA PHE A 376 -10.88 -6.35 -25.48
C PHE A 376 -10.34 -6.00 -24.09
N VAL A 377 -10.22 -4.70 -23.78
CA VAL A 377 -9.70 -4.24 -22.48
C VAL A 377 -10.60 -4.71 -21.34
N GLU A 378 -11.91 -4.57 -21.48
CA GLU A 378 -12.84 -5.01 -20.45
C GLU A 378 -12.79 -6.52 -20.21
N ASN A 379 -12.67 -7.31 -21.27
CA ASN A 379 -12.52 -8.75 -21.13
C ASN A 379 -11.17 -9.14 -20.52
N GLN A 380 -10.09 -8.39 -20.76
CA GLN A 380 -8.82 -8.60 -20.05
C GLN A 380 -8.99 -8.35 -18.55
N ILE A 381 -9.67 -7.26 -18.15
CA ILE A 381 -9.97 -6.96 -16.75
C ILE A 381 -10.83 -8.06 -16.13
N ARG A 382 -11.94 -8.45 -16.77
CA ARG A 382 -12.83 -9.52 -16.30
C ARG A 382 -12.11 -10.88 -16.22
N SER A 383 -11.14 -11.14 -17.09
CA SER A 383 -10.36 -12.39 -17.05
C SER A 383 -9.54 -12.55 -15.77
N LEU A 384 -9.28 -11.45 -15.04
CA LEU A 384 -8.60 -11.50 -13.75
C LEU A 384 -9.42 -12.28 -12.71
N ASP A 385 -10.76 -12.24 -12.79
CA ASP A 385 -11.64 -12.98 -11.89
C ASP A 385 -11.68 -14.50 -12.20
N ALA A 386 -11.13 -14.94 -13.34
CA ALA A 386 -10.99 -16.36 -13.63
C ALA A 386 -9.97 -17.04 -12.71
N THR A 387 -9.11 -16.25 -12.05
CA THR A 387 -8.12 -16.72 -11.09
C THR A 387 -8.51 -16.21 -9.71
N ALA A 388 -8.60 -17.11 -8.73
CA ALA A 388 -8.90 -16.69 -7.35
C ALA A 388 -7.80 -15.75 -6.85
N MET A 389 -8.21 -14.55 -6.42
CA MET A 389 -7.36 -13.63 -5.68
C MET A 389 -7.72 -13.68 -4.21
N GLU A 390 -6.69 -13.76 -3.36
CA GLU A 390 -6.83 -13.80 -1.92
C GLU A 390 -5.92 -12.75 -1.29
N LEU A 391 -6.49 -11.85 -0.48
CA LEU A 391 -5.76 -10.90 0.35
C LEU A 391 -5.55 -11.53 1.73
N GLY A 392 -4.36 -12.09 1.97
CA GLY A 392 -4.00 -12.68 3.26
C GLY A 392 -3.24 -11.68 4.12
N ILE A 393 -3.74 -11.40 5.32
CA ILE A 393 -3.19 -10.37 6.22
C ILE A 393 -3.08 -10.85 7.68
N THR A 394 -2.12 -10.25 8.37
CA THR A 394 -1.93 -10.24 9.83
C THR A 394 -1.77 -8.79 10.26
N GLY A 395 -2.29 -8.41 11.42
CA GLY A 395 -2.30 -7.01 11.86
C GLY A 395 -1.75 -6.81 13.25
N THR A 396 -1.14 -5.65 13.48
CA THR A 396 -0.90 -5.15 14.84
C THR A 396 -1.33 -3.70 14.92
N ALA A 397 -1.86 -3.27 16.06
CA ALA A 397 -2.19 -1.87 16.32
C ALA A 397 -2.04 -1.54 17.80
N ARG A 398 -1.98 -0.27 18.12
CA ARG A 398 -2.06 0.21 19.50
C ARG A 398 -3.48 0.57 19.83
N TRP A 399 -3.96 0.14 20.98
CA TRP A 399 -5.27 0.54 21.47
C TRP A 399 -5.15 1.83 22.29
N MET A 400 -6.24 2.59 22.40
CA MET A 400 -6.36 3.75 23.27
C MET A 400 -7.78 3.86 23.81
N ASP A 401 -7.91 4.04 25.12
CA ASP A 401 -9.12 4.56 25.77
C ASP A 401 -8.97 6.08 25.87
N THR A 402 -9.76 6.81 25.09
CA THR A 402 -9.65 8.28 24.98
C THR A 402 -10.47 8.99 26.04
N ASN A 403 -11.45 8.30 26.63
CA ASN A 403 -12.48 8.91 27.46
C ASN A 403 -12.43 8.42 28.93
N HIS A 404 -11.57 7.45 29.23
CA HIS A 404 -11.34 6.80 30.53
C HIS A 404 -12.57 6.03 31.04
N ASP A 405 -13.38 5.46 30.16
CA ASP A 405 -14.50 4.57 30.51
C ASP A 405 -14.11 3.09 30.60
N HIS A 406 -12.81 2.80 30.45
CA HIS A 406 -12.22 1.47 30.43
C HIS A 406 -12.62 0.64 29.21
N GLN A 407 -13.02 1.29 28.11
CA GLN A 407 -13.27 0.65 26.84
C GLN A 407 -12.26 1.14 25.81
N VAL A 408 -11.82 0.26 24.92
CA VAL A 408 -10.91 0.69 23.85
C VAL A 408 -11.69 1.46 22.80
N ASP A 409 -11.41 2.74 22.67
CA ASP A 409 -12.06 3.65 21.73
C ASP A 409 -11.41 3.62 20.34
N VAL A 410 -10.08 3.52 20.30
CA VAL A 410 -9.31 3.73 19.06
C VAL A 410 -8.23 2.66 18.91
N LEU A 411 -8.03 2.18 17.68
CA LEU A 411 -6.91 1.36 17.24
C LEU A 411 -6.04 2.23 16.31
N GLN A 412 -4.89 2.67 16.79
CA GLN A 412 -4.02 3.61 16.07
C GLN A 412 -2.67 2.97 15.72
N ALA A 413 -1.95 3.59 14.78
CA ALA A 413 -0.68 3.09 14.27
C ALA A 413 -0.76 1.61 13.87
N GLY A 414 -1.91 1.23 13.28
CA GLY A 414 -2.14 -0.11 12.78
C GLY A 414 -1.27 -0.37 11.58
N ALA A 415 -0.75 -1.59 11.48
CA ALA A 415 0.00 -2.06 10.33
C ALA A 415 -0.44 -3.48 9.98
N TRP A 416 -0.82 -3.66 8.72
CA TRP A 416 -0.97 -4.96 8.10
C TRP A 416 0.37 -5.43 7.54
N ASP A 417 0.65 -6.71 7.74
CA ASP A 417 1.64 -7.50 7.01
C ASP A 417 0.92 -8.66 6.33
N GLY A 418 1.47 -9.15 5.22
CA GLY A 418 0.88 -10.26 4.52
C GLY A 418 1.21 -10.29 3.03
N GLN A 419 0.33 -10.92 2.28
CA GLN A 419 0.51 -11.11 0.85
C GLN A 419 -0.83 -11.15 0.13
N MET A 420 -0.82 -10.66 -1.10
CA MET A 420 -1.88 -10.90 -2.05
C MET A 420 -1.48 -12.08 -2.93
N THR A 421 -2.34 -13.10 -3.00
CA THR A 421 -2.09 -14.28 -3.82
C THR A 421 -2.98 -14.23 -5.06
N TYR A 422 -2.36 -14.30 -6.24
CA TYR A 422 -3.07 -14.47 -7.51
C TYR A 422 -2.76 -15.85 -8.07
N GLY A 423 -3.72 -16.77 -7.97
CA GLY A 423 -3.53 -18.17 -8.33
C GLY A 423 -2.50 -18.84 -7.42
N SER A 424 -1.33 -19.19 -7.94
CA SER A 424 -0.23 -19.78 -7.14
C SER A 424 0.95 -18.82 -6.94
N SER A 425 0.80 -17.55 -7.30
CA SER A 425 1.87 -16.54 -7.20
C SER A 425 1.56 -15.55 -6.08
N PRO A 426 2.19 -15.69 -4.91
CA PRO A 426 2.07 -14.70 -3.85
C PRO A 426 2.89 -13.44 -4.19
N ALA A 427 2.35 -12.30 -3.82
CA ALA A 427 3.02 -11.00 -3.84
C ALA A 427 2.95 -10.39 -2.44
N PRO A 428 4.10 -10.04 -1.82
CA PRO A 428 4.09 -9.41 -0.50
C PRO A 428 3.40 -8.05 -0.57
N LEU A 429 2.69 -7.70 0.50
CA LEU A 429 2.13 -6.35 0.64
C LEU A 429 3.24 -5.35 0.99
N GLY A 430 3.11 -4.12 0.50
CA GLY A 430 3.88 -2.99 1.00
C GLY A 430 3.49 -2.63 2.43
N ALA A 431 4.06 -1.55 2.96
CA ALA A 431 3.61 -1.00 4.23
C ALA A 431 2.14 -0.59 4.13
N SER A 432 1.27 -1.28 4.88
CA SER A 432 -0.18 -1.17 4.73
C SER A 432 -0.80 -0.71 6.05
N PRO A 433 -0.89 0.61 6.31
CA PRO A 433 -1.38 1.11 7.58
C PRO A 433 -2.88 0.88 7.76
N PHE A 434 -3.34 0.86 9.00
CA PHE A 434 -4.76 0.96 9.32
C PHE A 434 -5.05 1.76 10.57
N HIS A 435 -6.27 2.27 10.64
CA HIS A 435 -6.84 2.98 11.79
C HIS A 435 -8.20 2.36 12.11
N GLY A 436 -8.51 2.23 13.39
CA GLY A 436 -9.78 1.69 13.87
C GLY A 436 -10.45 2.59 14.88
N GLU A 437 -11.77 2.71 14.82
CA GLU A 437 -12.58 3.45 15.79
C GLU A 437 -13.73 2.57 16.29
N ARG A 438 -13.92 2.52 17.61
CA ARG A 438 -15.00 1.78 18.22
C ARG A 438 -16.34 2.38 17.81
N MET A 439 -17.26 1.53 17.38
CA MET A 439 -18.62 1.93 17.03
C MET A 439 -19.44 2.08 18.31
N GLN A 440 -20.03 3.26 18.51
CA GLN A 440 -21.00 3.45 19.58
C GLN A 440 -22.23 2.60 19.29
N LEU A 441 -22.60 1.74 20.26
CA LEU A 441 -23.88 1.04 20.19
C LEU A 441 -25.02 2.08 20.19
N PRO A 442 -26.00 1.95 19.28
CA PRO A 442 -27.07 2.93 19.12
C PRO A 442 -28.02 3.05 20.31
#